data_AF-A0AAW2S3E1-F1
#
_entry.id   AF-A0AAW2S3E1-F1
#
_cell.length_a   1.000
_cell.length_b   1.000
_cell.length_c   1.000
_cell.angle_alpha   90.00
_cell.angle_beta   90.00
_cell.angle_gamma   90.00
#
_symmetry.space_group_name_H-M   'P 1'
#
loop_
_entity.id
_entity.type
_entity.pdbx_description
1 polymer ?
#
loop_
_entity_poly.entity_id
_entity_poly.type
_entity_poly.pdbx_seq_one_letter_code
_entity_poly.pdbx_strand_id
1 'polypeptide(L)'
;MIKYIRVKLEDDNVGHIKCPAFNCDHTLDPLACASLVGPSLFVRWCDVLCEAAIVGFDKCYCPHRNCNALIVNECGGECEEVELPEL
;
A
#
# COMPACT_ATOMS: atom_id res chain seq x y z
N MET A 1 -14.83 11.45 -11.52
CA MET A 1 -14.03 11.14 -10.32
C MET A 1 -13.66 9.65 -10.23
N ILE A 2 -14.63 8.73 -10.10
CA ILE A 2 -14.35 7.28 -9.91
C ILE A 2 -13.44 6.68 -11.01
N LYS A 3 -13.70 6.97 -12.29
CA LYS A 3 -12.85 6.48 -13.40
C LYS A 3 -11.40 6.95 -13.29
N TYR A 4 -11.20 8.21 -12.88
CA TYR A 4 -9.86 8.76 -12.69
C TYR A 4 -9.13 8.07 -11.53
N ILE A 5 -9.82 7.88 -10.40
CA ILE A 5 -9.29 7.11 -9.26
C ILE A 5 -8.93 5.70 -9.69
N ARG A 6 -9.81 5.04 -10.44
CA ARG A 6 -9.58 3.69 -10.95
C ARG A 6 -8.31 3.60 -11.80
N VAL A 7 -8.16 4.46 -12.80
CA VAL A 7 -6.95 4.49 -13.65
C VAL A 7 -5.70 4.70 -12.80
N LYS A 8 -5.76 5.62 -11.82
CA LYS A 8 -4.63 5.86 -10.92
C LYS A 8 -4.25 4.63 -10.07
N LEU A 9 -5.22 3.83 -9.63
CA LEU A 9 -4.99 2.67 -8.77
C LEU A 9 -4.68 1.37 -9.52
N GLU A 10 -5.43 1.12 -10.60
CA GLU A 10 -5.36 -0.14 -11.37
C GLU A 10 -4.26 -0.07 -12.44
N ASP A 11 -4.12 1.07 -13.12
CA ASP A 11 -3.18 1.20 -14.24
C ASP A 11 -1.84 1.82 -13.80
N ASP A 12 -1.88 2.89 -12.99
CA ASP A 12 -0.68 3.63 -12.58
C ASP A 12 -0.05 3.10 -11.27
N ASN A 13 -0.78 2.29 -10.49
CA ASN A 13 -0.40 1.84 -9.14
C ASN A 13 -0.01 3.01 -8.19
N VAL A 14 -0.75 4.11 -8.23
CA VAL A 14 -0.53 5.33 -7.43
C VAL A 14 -1.66 5.56 -6.43
N GLY A 15 -1.34 5.44 -5.13
CA GLY A 15 -2.28 5.68 -4.03
C GLY A 15 -2.39 7.14 -3.60
N HIS A 16 -1.33 7.94 -3.79
CA HIS A 16 -1.35 9.38 -3.51
C HIS A 16 -1.96 10.17 -4.67
N ILE A 17 -3.28 10.09 -4.80
CA ILE A 17 -4.01 10.67 -5.94
C ILE A 17 -4.26 12.15 -5.73
N LYS A 18 -3.69 12.99 -6.60
CA LYS A 18 -3.96 14.44 -6.61
C LYS A 18 -5.36 14.76 -7.11
N CYS A 19 -5.91 15.84 -6.56
CA CYS A 19 -7.12 16.51 -7.02
C CYS A 19 -7.05 16.75 -8.54
N PRO A 20 -8.03 16.28 -9.33
CA PRO A 20 -7.99 16.44 -10.79
C PRO A 20 -8.37 17.84 -11.26
N ALA A 21 -8.77 18.75 -10.36
CA ALA A 21 -9.10 20.12 -10.71
C ALA A 21 -7.85 20.93 -11.05
N PHE A 22 -7.99 21.88 -11.97
CA PHE A 22 -6.89 22.77 -12.36
C PHE A 22 -6.41 23.58 -11.16
N ASN A 23 -5.09 23.63 -10.96
CA ASN A 23 -4.44 24.37 -9.87
C ASN A 23 -4.90 23.97 -8.45
N CYS A 24 -5.17 22.68 -8.25
CA CYS A 24 -5.57 22.11 -6.96
C CYS A 24 -4.46 21.19 -6.44
N ASP A 25 -3.77 21.60 -5.37
CA ASP A 25 -2.64 20.85 -4.80
C ASP A 25 -3.05 19.83 -3.73
N HIS A 26 -4.36 19.68 -3.47
CA HIS A 26 -4.86 18.73 -2.50
C HIS A 26 -4.75 17.29 -2.99
N THR A 27 -4.44 16.37 -2.08
CA THR A 27 -4.56 14.92 -2.30
C THR A 27 -5.97 14.48 -1.91
N LEU A 28 -6.56 13.57 -2.68
CA LEU A 28 -7.84 12.97 -2.34
C LEU A 28 -7.68 12.10 -1.08
N ASP A 29 -8.57 12.28 -0.11
CA ASP A 29 -8.68 11.39 1.05
C ASP A 29 -9.45 10.12 0.65
N PRO A 30 -8.83 8.92 0.73
CA PRO A 30 -9.51 7.66 0.43
C PRO A 30 -10.75 7.44 1.30
N LEU A 31 -10.73 7.85 2.57
CA LEU A 31 -11.86 7.65 3.49
C LEU A 31 -13.06 8.51 3.09
N ALA A 32 -12.82 9.79 2.78
CA ALA A 32 -13.85 10.66 2.22
C ALA A 32 -14.43 10.14 0.89
N CYS A 33 -13.65 9.36 0.12
CA CYS A 33 -14.07 8.79 -1.15
C CYS A 33 -14.65 7.37 -1.05
N ALA A 34 -14.63 6.72 0.12
CA ALA A 34 -14.93 5.30 0.26
C ALA A 34 -16.34 4.91 -0.25
N SER A 35 -17.35 5.72 0.08
CA SER A 35 -18.73 5.52 -0.38
C SER A 35 -18.90 5.76 -1.89
N LEU A 36 -18.08 6.63 -2.46
CA LEU A 36 -18.11 6.98 -3.89
C LEU A 36 -17.50 5.87 -4.76
N VAL A 37 -16.37 5.31 -4.34
CA VAL A 37 -15.60 4.32 -5.14
C VAL A 37 -16.08 2.89 -4.96
N GLY A 38 -16.76 2.62 -3.84
CA GLY A 38 -17.25 1.30 -3.48
C GLY A 38 -16.17 0.40 -2.84
N PRO A 39 -16.58 -0.70 -2.19
CA PRO A 39 -15.69 -1.46 -1.29
C PRO A 39 -14.46 -2.03 -1.98
N SER A 40 -14.60 -2.62 -3.17
CA SER A 40 -13.48 -3.26 -3.86
C SER A 40 -12.38 -2.28 -4.27
N LEU A 41 -12.78 -1.14 -4.85
CA LEU A 41 -11.83 -0.12 -5.28
C LEU A 41 -11.21 0.62 -4.08
N PHE A 42 -11.97 0.78 -2.97
CA PHE A 42 -11.45 1.31 -1.72
C PHE A 42 -10.38 0.38 -1.11
N VAL A 43 -10.63 -0.93 -1.03
CA VAL A 43 -9.64 -1.91 -0.56
C VAL A 43 -8.38 -1.85 -1.42
N ARG A 44 -8.54 -1.85 -2.76
CA ARG A 44 -7.39 -1.70 -3.68
C ARG A 44 -6.63 -0.40 -3.43
N TRP A 45 -7.31 0.70 -3.13
CA TRP A 45 -6.66 1.96 -2.78
C TRP A 45 -5.79 1.81 -1.52
N CYS A 46 -6.34 1.18 -0.47
CA CYS A 46 -5.58 0.89 0.75
C CYS A 46 -4.36 0.03 0.47
N ASP A 47 -4.49 -1.03 -0.35
CA ASP A 47 -3.36 -1.89 -0.71
C ASP A 47 -2.23 -1.10 -1.36
N VAL A 48 -2.55 -0.27 -2.36
CA VAL A 48 -1.55 0.57 -3.06
C VAL A 48 -0.87 1.56 -2.11
N LEU A 49 -1.61 2.13 -1.16
CA LEU A 49 -1.02 3.03 -0.15
C LEU A 49 -0.10 2.30 0.82
N CYS A 50 -0.49 1.11 1.27
CA CYS A 50 0.33 0.26 2.13
C CYS A 50 1.62 -0.17 1.43
N GLU A 51 1.52 -0.61 0.17
CA GLU A 51 2.67 -0.96 -0.66
C GLU A 51 3.61 0.22 -0.82
N ALA A 52 3.09 1.42 -1.11
CA ALA A 52 3.88 2.64 -1.26
C ALA A 52 4.60 3.04 0.03
N ALA A 53 3.96 2.86 1.19
CA ALA A 53 4.53 3.23 2.49
C ALA A 53 5.77 2.39 2.87
N ILE A 54 5.87 1.16 2.36
CA ILE A 54 6.96 0.23 2.67
C ILE A 54 8.02 0.15 1.56
N VAL A 55 7.92 1.00 0.53
CA VAL A 55 8.96 1.10 -0.51
C VAL A 55 10.25 1.61 0.14
N GLY A 56 11.35 0.87 -0.04
CA GLY A 56 12.67 1.23 0.45
C GLY A 56 13.02 0.69 1.84
N PHE A 57 12.11 -0.02 2.50
CA PHE A 57 12.42 -0.75 3.72
C PHE A 57 12.97 -2.14 3.42
N ASP A 58 13.91 -2.60 4.25
CA ASP A 58 14.28 -4.01 4.31
C ASP A 58 13.08 -4.82 4.79
N LYS A 59 12.84 -5.96 4.14
CA LYS A 59 11.64 -6.76 4.38
C LYS A 59 11.91 -8.25 4.17
N CYS A 60 11.28 -9.07 4.99
CA CYS A 60 11.31 -10.52 4.89
C CYS A 60 9.91 -11.10 5.09
N TYR A 61 9.72 -12.35 4.67
CA TYR A 61 8.47 -13.07 4.94
C TYR A 61 8.61 -13.95 6.17
N CYS A 62 7.51 -14.11 6.90
CA CYS A 62 7.47 -15.04 8.02
C CYS A 62 7.77 -16.46 7.52
N PRO A 63 8.80 -17.12 8.07
CA PRO A 63 9.25 -18.41 7.59
C PRO A 63 8.33 -19.58 7.99
N HIS A 64 7.36 -19.38 8.88
CA HIS A 64 6.36 -20.40 9.19
C HIS A 64 5.47 -20.69 7.98
N ARG A 65 5.32 -21.97 7.65
CA ARG A 65 4.50 -22.41 6.51
C ARG A 65 3.10 -21.82 6.62
N ASN A 66 2.58 -21.27 5.52
CA ASN A 66 1.27 -20.63 5.43
C ASN A 66 1.06 -19.34 6.23
N CYS A 67 2.07 -18.80 6.93
CA CYS A 67 1.92 -17.51 7.60
C CYS A 67 1.85 -16.35 6.60
N ASN A 68 2.74 -16.34 5.60
CA ASN A 68 2.83 -15.32 4.52
C ASN A 68 2.86 -13.86 5.00
N ALA A 69 3.06 -13.62 6.30
CA ALA A 69 3.15 -12.28 6.85
C ALA A 69 4.43 -11.61 6.35
N LEU A 70 4.31 -10.37 5.87
CA LEU A 70 5.45 -9.55 5.51
C LEU A 70 5.92 -8.79 6.77
N ILE A 71 7.19 -8.93 7.10
CA ILE A 71 7.85 -8.23 8.21
C ILE A 71 8.71 -7.13 7.61
N VAL A 72 8.55 -5.90 8.11
CA VAL A 72 9.25 -4.70 7.63
C VAL A 72 10.19 -4.21 8.72
N ASN A 73 11.45 -3.96 8.38
CA ASN A 73 12.44 -3.44 9.31
C ASN A 73 12.39 -1.91 9.37
N GLU A 74 11.64 -1.39 10.32
CA GLU A 74 11.52 0.05 10.54
C GLU A 74 12.71 0.67 11.31
N CYS A 75 13.62 -0.16 11.83
CA CYS A 75 14.71 0.29 12.71
C CYS A 75 15.97 0.76 11.95
N GLY A 76 16.07 0.50 10.64
CA GLY A 76 17.18 0.96 9.80
C GLY A 76 18.54 0.32 10.10
N GLY A 77 18.59 -0.71 10.93
CA GLY A 77 19.78 -1.56 11.15
C GLY A 77 19.80 -2.75 10.19
N GLU A 78 20.93 -3.45 10.07
CA GLU A 78 21.02 -4.66 9.27
C GLU A 78 20.13 -5.77 9.86
N CYS A 79 19.31 -6.39 9.02
CA CYS A 79 18.58 -7.60 9.42
C CYS A 79 19.55 -8.79 9.45
N GLU A 80 19.78 -9.36 10.63
CA GLU A 80 20.41 -10.69 10.70
C GLU A 80 19.36 -11.74 10.33
N GLU A 81 19.68 -12.60 9.37
CA GLU A 81 18.88 -13.79 9.09
C GLU A 81 18.92 -14.70 10.33
N VAL A 82 17.82 -14.72 11.08
CA VAL A 82 17.66 -15.66 12.19
C VAL A 82 17.23 -16.99 11.58
N GLU A 83 18.11 -18.00 11.63
CA GLU A 83 17.74 -19.37 11.29
C GLU A 83 16.61 -19.81 12.24
N LEU A 84 15.43 -20.10 11.67
CA LEU A 84 14.37 -20.71 12.46
C LEU A 84 14.83 -22.08 12.94
N PRO A 85 14.54 -22.46 14.20
CA PRO A 85 14.61 -23.86 14.61
C PRO A 85 13.72 -24.70 13.68
N GLU A 86 14.24 -25.82 13.19
CA GLU A 86 13.42 -26.81 12.49
C GLU A 86 12.29 -27.27 13.43
N LEU A 87 11.04 -27.06 12.99
CA LEU A 87 9.82 -27.54 13.67
C LEU A 87 9.64 -29.04 13.47
#